data_AF-A0A382RPK8-F1
#
_entry.id   AF-A0A382RPK8-F1
#
_cell.length_a   1.000
_cell.length_b   1.000
_cell.length_c   1.000
_cell.angle_alpha   90.00
_cell.angle_beta   90.00
_cell.angle_gamma   90.00
#
_symmetry.space_group_name_H-M   'P 1'
#
loop_
_entity.id
_entity.type
_entity.pdbx_description
1 polymer ?
#
loop_
_entity_poly.entity_id
_entity_poly.type
_entity_poly.pdbx_seq_one_letter_code
_entity_poly.pdbx_strand_id
1 'polypeptide(L)' 'MLYTKDHEWADFKDNEVVIGITDYAQSQLGDVIFIEFPEVGVELT' A
#
# COMPACT_ATOMS: atom_id res chain seq x y z
N MET A 1 -7.87 9.99 -3.56
CA MET A 1 -7.02 8.83 -3.92
C MET A 1 -5.96 9.22 -4.95
N LEU A 2 -4.73 8.78 -4.73
CA LEU A 2 -3.58 8.87 -5.65
C LEU A 2 -3.08 7.46 -5.99
N TYR A 3 -2.40 7.33 -7.12
CA TYR A 3 -1.84 6.06 -7.62
C TYR A 3 -0.39 6.24 -8.06
N THR A 4 0.44 5.21 -7.86
CA THR A 4 1.84 5.18 -8.31
C THR A 4 2.00 4.35 -9.59
N LYS A 5 3.13 4.53 -10.28
CA LYS A 5 3.50 3.67 -11.42
C LYS A 5 3.80 2.24 -10.99
N ASP A 6 4.16 2.05 -9.73
CA ASP A 6 4.45 0.76 -9.11
C ASP A 6 3.18 0.05 -8.61
N HIS A 7 2.01 0.50 -9.07
CA HIS A 7 0.72 -0.13 -8.81
C HIS A 7 0.30 -0.11 -7.34
N GLU A 8 0.66 0.96 -6.64
CA GLU A 8 0.20 1.26 -5.29
C GLU A 8 -0.83 2.40 -5.32
N TRP A 9 -1.61 2.52 -4.24
CA TRP A 9 -2.56 3.60 -4.06
C TRP A 9 -2.47 4.18 -2.65
N ALA A 10 -2.85 5.45 -2.54
CA ALA A 10 -2.98 6.17 -1.28
C ALA A 10 -4.34 6.86 -1.21
N ASP A 11 -5.10 6.58 -0.15
CA ASP A 11 -6.36 7.24 0.18
C ASP A 11 -6.18 8.15 1.38
N PHE A 12 -6.36 9.46 1.16
CA PHE A 12 -6.13 10.50 2.17
C PHE A 12 -7.45 10.80 2.87
N LYS A 13 -7.48 10.64 4.19
CA LYS A 13 -8.62 10.94 5.05
C LYS A 13 -8.19 11.85 6.17
N ASP A 14 -8.45 13.14 6.01
CA ASP A 14 -8.10 14.18 6.97
C ASP A 14 -6.62 14.10 7.40
N ASN A 15 -6.35 13.54 8.58
CA ASN A 15 -5.01 13.41 9.17
C ASN A 15 -4.35 12.04 8.98
N GLU A 16 -5.01 11.11 8.30
CA GLU A 16 -4.51 9.75 8.07
C GLU A 16 -4.47 9.43 6.59
N VAL A 17 -3.55 8.54 6.22
CA VAL A 17 -3.43 8.02 4.85
C VAL A 17 -3.47 6.51 4.93
N VAL A 18 -4.40 5.91 4.19
CA VAL A 18 -4.45 4.47 3.99
C VAL A 18 -3.71 4.17 2.69
N ILE A 19 -2.73 3.27 2.74
CA ILE A 19 -1.95 2.84 1.58
C ILE A 19 -2.18 1.36 1.29
N GLY A 20 -2.02 0.96 0.03
CA GLY A 20 -2.11 -0.44 -0.39
C GLY A 20 -1.68 -0.65 -1.83
N ILE A 21 -1.76 -1.90 -2.29
CA ILE A 21 -1.53 -2.27 -3.70
C ILE A 21 -2.84 -2.31 -4.49
N THR A 22 -2.77 -2.02 -5.77
CA THR A 22 -3.93 -2.07 -6.68
C THR A 22 -4.37 -3.51 -6.97
N ASP A 23 -5.60 -3.65 -7.49
CA ASP A 23 -6.12 -4.94 -7.95
C ASP A 23 -5.25 -5.57 -9.06
N TYR A 24 -4.65 -4.74 -9.91
CA TYR A 24 -3.69 -5.22 -10.90
C TYR A 24 -2.47 -5.86 -10.24
N ALA A 25 -1.86 -5.19 -9.26
CA ALA A 25 -0.69 -5.72 -8.56
C ALA A 25 -0.97 -7.06 -7.88
N GLN A 26 -2.08 -7.20 -7.15
CA GLN A 26 -2.41 -8.47 -6.48
C GLN A 26 -2.65 -9.60 -7.48
N SER A 27 -3.27 -9.32 -8.64
CA SER A 27 -3.44 -10.31 -9.70
C SER A 27 -2.13 -10.83 -10.29
N GLN A 28 -1.06 -10.02 -10.30
CA GLN A 28 0.26 -10.40 -10.81
C GLN A 28 1.08 -11.17 -9.76
N LEU A 29 0.84 -10.92 -8.46
CA LEU A 29 1.49 -11.63 -7.37
C LEU A 29 0.93 -13.05 -7.18
N GLY A 30 -0.33 -13.27 -7.53
CA GLY A 30 -1.03 -14.53 -7.26
C GLY A 30 -1.37 -14.65 -5.77
N ASP A 31 -1.29 -15.87 -5.22
CA ASP A 31 -1.65 -16.10 -3.83
C ASP A 31 -0.59 -15.53 -2.87
N VAL A 32 -0.96 -14.43 -2.19
CA VAL A 32 -0.10 -13.78 -1.18
C VAL A 32 -0.10 -14.62 0.10
N ILE A 33 1.03 -15.24 0.42
CA ILE A 33 1.19 -16.11 1.62
C ILE A 33 1.88 -15.42 2.80
N PHE A 34 2.50 -14.25 2.58
CA PHE A 34 3.25 -13.51 3.59
C PHE A 34 3.24 -12.02 3.30
N ILE A 35 3.16 -11.20 4.35
CA ILE A 35 3.25 -9.74 4.31
C ILE A 35 4.11 -9.30 5.50
N GLU A 36 5.04 -8.38 5.25
CA GLU A 36 5.80 -7.68 6.28
C GLU A 36 5.37 -6.22 6.33
N PHE A 37 5.09 -5.72 7.52
CA PHE A 37 4.72 -4.33 7.75
C PHE A 37 5.84 -3.61 8.51
N PRO A 38 6.03 -2.30 8.28
CA PRO A 38 6.90 -1.50 9.14
C PRO A 38 6.35 -1.47 10.57
N GLU A 39 7.23 -1.25 11.55
CA GLU A 39 6.80 -1.06 12.93
C GLU A 39 6.02 0.25 13.09
N VAL A 40 5.02 0.23 13.97
CA VAL A 40 4.23 1.43 14.28
C VAL A 40 5.14 2.51 14.89
N GLY A 41 5.07 3.71 14.33
CA GLY A 41 5.88 4.86 14.78
C GLY A 41 7.22 5.02 14.06
N VAL A 42 7.54 4.14 13.10
CA VAL A 42 8.67 4.34 12.20
C VAL A 42 8.37 5.50 11.26
N GLU A 43 9.26 6.49 11.25
CA GLU A 43 9.23 7.58 10.28
C GLU A 43 9.77 7.06 8.94
N LEU A 44 8.94 7.13 7.90
CA LEU A 44 9.30 6.77 6.53
C LEU A 44 9.74 8.04 5.81
N THR A 45 10.96 8.05 5.26
CA THR A 45 11.57 9.21 4.57
C THR A 45 11.48 9.08 3.06
#